data_AF-A0A7L2EHU0-F1
#
_entry.id   AF-A0A7L2EHU0-F1
#
_cell.length_a   1.000
_cell.length_b   1.000
_cell.length_c   1.000
_cell.angle_alpha   90.00
_cell.angle_beta   90.00
_cell.angle_gamma   90.00
#
_symmetry.space_group_name_H-M   'P 1'
#
loop_
_entity.id
_entity.type
_entity.pdbx_description
1 polymer ?
#
loop_
_entity_poly.entity_id
_entity_poly.type
_entity_poly.pdbx_seq_one_letter_code
_entity_poly.pdbx_strand_id
1 'polypeptide(L)'
;QRGYNEIREVKQFHFTGWPDHGVPYNATGLLSFIRRVKLSNPPSAGPIVVHCSAGAGRTGCYIVIDIMLDMAEREGVVDIYNCVKALRSRRINMVQTEEQYIFIHDAILEACLCGETAIPVCEFKAAYFDMIRIDSQTNSSHLKDEFQTLNSVTPRLQAEDCSIACLPRNHDKNRFMDMLPPDRCLPFLITIDGESSNYINAALMD
;
A
#
# COMPACT_ATOMS: atom_id res chain seq x y z
N GLN A 1 26.85 -11.34 -36.60
CA GLN A 1 26.47 -12.74 -36.37
C GLN A 1 25.05 -12.77 -35.83
N ARG A 2 24.15 -13.52 -36.49
CA ARG A 2 22.73 -13.66 -36.19
C ARG A 2 22.55 -14.81 -35.18
N GLY A 3 22.08 -14.53 -33.96
CA GLY A 3 21.68 -15.55 -32.99
C GLY A 3 20.18 -15.84 -33.10
N TYR A 4 19.83 -16.81 -33.96
CA TYR A 4 18.45 -17.26 -34.14
C TYR A 4 18.17 -18.45 -33.20
N ASN A 5 16.99 -18.45 -32.57
CA ASN A 5 16.40 -19.45 -31.67
C ASN A 5 16.72 -19.37 -30.16
N GLU A 6 16.96 -18.18 -29.61
CA GLU A 6 16.94 -18.01 -28.15
C GLU A 6 15.50 -17.70 -27.69
N ILE A 7 14.92 -18.57 -26.86
CA ILE A 7 13.64 -18.33 -26.20
C ILE A 7 13.92 -17.66 -24.85
N ARG A 8 13.26 -16.53 -24.59
CA ARG A 8 13.33 -15.83 -23.30
C ARG A 8 11.93 -15.71 -22.71
N GLU A 9 11.83 -15.99 -21.42
CA GLU A 9 10.62 -15.72 -20.66
C GLU A 9 10.61 -14.27 -20.21
N VAL A 10 9.46 -13.60 -20.34
CA VAL A 10 9.23 -12.24 -19.84
C VAL A 10 7.98 -12.26 -18.96
N LYS A 11 8.12 -11.78 -17.73
CA LYS A 11 7.00 -11.63 -16.79
C LYS A 11 6.62 -10.16 -16.71
N GLN A 12 5.41 -9.83 -17.14
CA GLN A 12 4.84 -8.49 -16.99
C GLN A 12 4.01 -8.46 -15.71
N PHE A 13 4.30 -7.50 -14.83
CA PHE A 13 3.51 -7.21 -13.64
C PHE A 13 2.75 -5.91 -13.86
N HIS A 14 1.43 -5.94 -13.65
CA HIS A 14 0.55 -4.79 -13.84
C HIS A 14 -0.08 -4.38 -12.51
N PHE A 15 0.32 -3.24 -11.97
CA PHE A 15 -0.27 -2.68 -10.77
C PHE A 15 -1.53 -1.87 -11.11
N THR A 16 -2.69 -2.38 -10.70
CA THR A 16 -4.01 -1.77 -11.00
C THR A 16 -4.58 -0.96 -9.84
N GLY A 17 -3.93 -0.94 -8.68
CA GLY A 17 -4.38 -0.23 -7.48
C GLY A 17 -4.03 1.27 -7.44
N TRP A 18 -3.55 1.85 -8.55
CA TRP A 18 -3.22 3.29 -8.61
C TRP A 18 -4.40 4.08 -9.20
N PRO A 19 -4.98 5.05 -8.46
CA PRO A 19 -6.13 5.82 -8.95
C PRO A 19 -5.80 6.75 -10.12
N ASP A 20 -6.81 7.15 -10.89
CA ASP A 20 -6.63 8.09 -12.00
C ASP A 20 -6.08 9.45 -11.55
N HIS A 21 -6.53 9.92 -10.38
CA HIS A 21 -6.08 11.14 -9.74
C HIS A 21 -5.40 10.85 -8.40
N GLY A 22 -4.28 11.53 -8.13
CA GLY A 22 -3.53 11.42 -6.89
C GLY A 22 -2.71 10.13 -6.75
N VAL A 23 -2.70 9.59 -5.53
CA VAL A 23 -1.92 8.44 -5.08
C VAL A 23 -2.81 7.40 -4.39
N PRO A 24 -2.40 6.13 -4.28
CA PRO A 24 -3.11 5.15 -3.47
C PRO A 24 -3.31 5.62 -2.02
N TYR A 25 -4.43 5.24 -1.41
CA TYR A 25 -4.74 5.63 -0.02
C TYR A 25 -3.84 4.93 1.01
N ASN A 26 -3.48 3.68 0.75
CA ASN A 26 -2.51 2.93 1.53
C ASN A 26 -1.39 2.42 0.62
N ALA A 27 -0.21 2.18 1.20
CA ALA A 27 0.93 1.68 0.45
C ALA A 27 0.95 0.14 0.40
N THR A 28 0.18 -0.54 1.25
CA THR A 28 0.16 -2.00 1.42
C THR A 28 0.11 -2.77 0.10
N GLY A 29 -0.79 -2.37 -0.80
CA GLY A 29 -0.92 -2.99 -2.11
C GLY A 29 0.32 -2.83 -2.99
N LEU A 30 0.93 -1.65 -3.00
CA LEU A 30 2.15 -1.38 -3.76
C LEU A 30 3.37 -2.07 -3.15
N LEU A 31 3.50 -2.09 -1.82
CA LEU A 31 4.57 -2.80 -1.11
C LEU A 31 4.52 -4.31 -1.42
N SER A 32 3.32 -4.89 -1.37
CA SER A 32 3.10 -6.30 -1.74
C SER A 32 3.41 -6.57 -3.21
N PHE A 33 3.06 -5.63 -4.10
CA PHE A 33 3.40 -5.71 -5.52
C PHE A 33 4.91 -5.68 -5.75
N ILE A 34 5.65 -4.76 -5.11
CA ILE A 34 7.11 -4.67 -5.19
C ILE A 34 7.75 -5.98 -4.72
N ARG A 35 7.37 -6.49 -3.55
CA ARG A 35 7.87 -7.78 -3.02
C ARG A 35 7.66 -8.90 -4.02
N ARG A 36 6.47 -8.99 -4.62
CA ARG A 36 6.15 -10.01 -5.64
C ARG A 36 7.02 -9.88 -6.88
N VAL A 37 7.28 -8.67 -7.37
CA VAL A 37 8.17 -8.42 -8.51
C VAL A 37 9.59 -8.85 -8.18
N LYS A 38 10.12 -8.45 -7.01
CA LYS A 38 11.48 -8.82 -6.57
C LYS A 38 11.66 -10.33 -6.46
N LEU A 39 10.72 -11.02 -5.82
CA LEU A 39 10.73 -12.48 -5.70
C LEU A 39 10.69 -13.21 -7.06
N SER A 40 10.11 -12.56 -8.08
CA SER A 40 9.95 -13.16 -9.40
C SER A 40 11.08 -12.82 -10.37
N ASN A 41 11.95 -11.87 -10.03
CA ASN A 41 13.05 -11.43 -10.88
C ASN A 41 14.29 -12.31 -10.67
N PRO A 42 14.74 -13.07 -11.69
CA PRO A 42 15.89 -13.95 -11.51
C PRO A 42 17.18 -13.14 -11.33
N PRO A 43 18.13 -13.59 -10.49
CA PRO A 43 19.39 -12.86 -10.27
C PRO A 43 20.24 -12.65 -11.54
N SER A 44 20.04 -13.47 -12.57
CA SER A 44 20.70 -13.38 -13.87
C SER A 44 20.01 -12.43 -14.86
N ALA A 45 18.86 -11.85 -14.50
CA ALA A 45 18.15 -10.90 -15.35
C ALA A 45 18.93 -9.59 -15.53
N GLY A 46 18.67 -8.93 -16.65
CA GLY A 46 19.06 -7.53 -16.81
C GLY A 46 18.21 -6.58 -15.96
N PRO A 47 18.37 -5.25 -16.13
CA PRO A 47 17.58 -4.26 -15.42
C PRO A 47 16.07 -4.44 -15.66
N ILE A 48 15.27 -4.34 -14.60
CA ILE A 48 13.81 -4.36 -14.67
C ILE A 48 13.33 -3.14 -15.46
N VAL A 49 12.44 -3.36 -16.42
CA VAL A 49 11.74 -2.27 -17.13
C VAL A 49 10.52 -1.86 -16.33
N VAL A 50 10.49 -0.61 -15.88
CA VAL A 50 9.36 0.00 -15.17
C VAL A 50 8.79 1.13 -16.03
N HIS A 51 7.48 1.14 -16.27
CA HIS A 51 6.82 2.19 -17.04
C HIS A 51 5.46 2.57 -16.46
N CYS A 52 4.99 3.77 -16.81
CA CYS A 52 3.61 4.21 -16.65
C CYS A 52 3.15 4.84 -17.98
N SER A 53 2.54 6.02 -17.97
CA SER A 53 2.28 6.80 -19.20
C SER A 53 3.54 7.57 -19.64
N ALA A 54 3.95 8.60 -18.90
CA ALA A 54 5.17 9.36 -19.20
C ALA A 54 6.48 8.70 -18.71
N GLY A 55 6.37 7.63 -17.91
CA GLY A 55 7.51 6.93 -17.30
C GLY A 55 8.29 7.81 -16.32
N ALA A 56 7.60 8.62 -15.51
CA ALA A 56 8.25 9.59 -14.61
C ALA A 56 7.61 9.66 -13.21
N GLY A 57 6.28 9.85 -13.12
CA GLY A 57 5.54 9.93 -11.85
C GLY A 57 5.46 8.60 -11.11
N ARG A 58 4.45 7.76 -11.42
CA ARG A 58 4.26 6.42 -10.82
C ARG A 58 5.51 5.53 -10.93
N THR A 59 6.20 5.61 -12.08
CA THR A 59 7.48 4.93 -12.31
C THR A 59 8.56 5.39 -11.32
N GLY A 60 8.66 6.69 -11.04
CA GLY A 60 9.58 7.22 -10.04
C GLY A 60 9.23 6.76 -8.64
N CYS A 61 7.96 6.78 -8.25
CA CYS A 61 7.52 6.26 -6.95
C CYS A 61 7.93 4.81 -6.76
N TYR A 62 7.65 3.94 -7.74
CA TYR A 62 8.04 2.53 -7.70
C TYR A 62 9.55 2.37 -7.49
N ILE A 63 10.36 3.05 -8.31
CA ILE A 63 11.82 2.91 -8.27
C ILE A 63 12.40 3.42 -6.95
N VAL A 64 11.92 4.57 -6.45
CA VAL A 64 12.40 5.13 -5.18
C VAL A 64 12.02 4.21 -4.03
N ILE A 65 10.78 3.73 -3.97
CA ILE A 65 10.35 2.83 -2.89
C ILE A 65 11.20 1.55 -2.92
N ASP A 66 11.38 0.93 -4.09
CA ASP A 66 12.21 -0.28 -4.22
C ASP A 66 13.65 -0.08 -3.72
N ILE A 67 14.31 1.01 -4.10
CA ILE A 67 15.67 1.34 -3.64
C ILE A 67 15.70 1.62 -2.14
N MET A 68 14.72 2.34 -1.61
CA MET A 68 14.67 2.72 -0.20
C MET A 68 14.34 1.53 0.71
N LEU A 69 13.54 0.57 0.25
CA LEU A 69 13.35 -0.70 0.97
C LEU A 69 14.67 -1.47 1.10
N ASP A 70 15.46 -1.54 0.02
CA ASP A 70 16.77 -2.21 0.06
C ASP A 70 17.80 -1.48 0.94
N MET A 71 17.72 -0.15 1.01
CA MET A 71 18.59 0.66 1.88
C MET A 71 18.19 0.49 3.35
N ALA A 72 16.90 0.50 3.65
CA ALA A 72 16.38 0.27 4.99
C ALA A 72 16.79 -1.13 5.50
N GLU A 73 16.64 -2.16 4.67
CA GLU A 73 16.99 -3.54 5.05
C GLU A 73 18.50 -3.73 5.26
N ARG A 74 19.34 -3.19 4.37
CA ARG A 74 20.79 -3.44 4.41
C ARG A 74 21.57 -2.50 5.32
N GLU A 75 21.11 -1.26 5.46
CA GLU A 75 21.86 -0.18 6.11
C GLU A 75 21.13 0.40 7.33
N GLY A 76 19.84 0.08 7.52
CA GLY A 76 19.04 0.63 8.62
C GLY A 76 18.71 2.12 8.47
N VAL A 77 18.89 2.69 7.27
CA VAL A 77 18.69 4.10 6.97
C VAL A 77 17.95 4.28 5.64
N VAL A 78 17.36 5.47 5.44
CA VAL A 78 16.68 5.84 4.19
C VAL A 78 17.07 7.26 3.79
N ASP A 79 17.20 7.51 2.48
CA ASP A 79 17.52 8.82 1.93
C ASP A 79 16.68 9.10 0.66
N ILE A 80 15.38 9.33 0.89
CA ILE A 80 14.39 9.55 -0.17
C ILE A 80 14.76 10.77 -1.02
N TYR A 81 15.22 11.86 -0.39
CA TYR A 81 15.55 13.09 -1.07
C TYR A 81 16.71 12.91 -2.06
N ASN A 82 17.84 12.35 -1.62
CA ASN A 82 18.98 12.17 -2.52
C ASN A 82 18.71 11.08 -3.55
N CYS A 83 17.89 10.06 -3.23
CA CYS A 83 17.43 9.08 -4.22
C CYS A 83 16.65 9.76 -5.36
N VAL A 84 15.63 10.57 -5.05
CA VAL A 84 14.85 11.31 -6.05
C VAL A 84 15.72 12.27 -6.84
N LYS A 85 16.63 13.00 -6.17
CA LYS A 85 17.59 13.90 -6.81
C LYS A 85 18.48 13.15 -7.81
N ALA A 86 18.98 11.98 -7.43
CA ALA A 86 19.80 11.13 -8.30
C ALA A 86 19.00 10.64 -9.51
N LEU A 87 17.75 10.18 -9.33
CA LEU A 87 16.89 9.78 -10.44
C LEU A 87 16.61 10.93 -11.41
N ARG A 88 16.38 12.14 -10.88
CA ARG A 88 16.17 13.36 -11.70
C ARG A 88 17.40 13.75 -12.53
N SER A 89 18.61 13.36 -12.12
CA SER A 89 19.82 13.55 -12.92
C SER A 89 19.91 12.60 -14.14
N ARG A 90 19.15 11.50 -14.12
CA ARG A 90 19.13 10.48 -15.18
C ARG A 90 17.91 10.62 -16.10
N ARG A 91 16.77 11.03 -15.55
CA ARG A 91 15.52 11.25 -16.29
C ARG A 91 14.76 12.41 -15.68
N ILE A 92 14.33 13.35 -16.52
CA ILE A 92 13.58 14.53 -16.07
C ILE A 92 12.26 14.13 -15.39
N ASN A 93 11.84 14.92 -14.41
CA ASN A 93 10.53 14.80 -13.74
C ASN A 93 10.27 13.47 -13.01
N MET A 94 11.31 12.70 -12.65
CA MET A 94 11.14 11.53 -11.77
C MET A 94 10.50 11.97 -10.45
N VAL A 95 9.39 11.32 -10.08
CA VAL A 95 8.44 11.76 -9.04
C VAL A 95 7.90 13.16 -9.36
N GLN A 96 6.70 13.22 -9.94
CA GLN A 96 6.19 14.42 -10.61
C GLN A 96 5.43 15.38 -9.69
N THR A 97 4.75 14.86 -8.67
CA THR A 97 3.91 15.65 -7.78
C THR A 97 4.37 15.58 -6.34
N GLU A 98 3.95 16.55 -5.53
CA GLU A 98 4.18 16.54 -4.08
C GLU A 98 3.48 15.35 -3.41
N GLU A 99 2.22 15.08 -3.76
CA GLU A 99 1.47 13.91 -3.26
C GLU A 99 2.23 12.59 -3.50
N GLN A 100 2.87 12.44 -4.65
CA GLN A 100 3.71 11.29 -4.96
C GLN A 100 4.95 11.20 -4.07
N TYR A 101 5.55 12.34 -3.74
CA TYR A 101 6.70 12.40 -2.85
C TYR A 101 6.30 12.06 -1.41
N ILE A 102 5.18 12.59 -0.92
CA ILE A 102 4.60 12.26 0.39
C ILE A 102 4.27 10.77 0.46
N PHE A 103 3.61 10.23 -0.56
CA PHE A 103 3.25 8.80 -0.61
C PHE A 103 4.47 7.87 -0.55
N ILE A 104 5.62 8.27 -1.11
CA ILE A 104 6.87 7.50 -0.96
C ILE A 104 7.29 7.44 0.51
N HIS A 105 7.21 8.57 1.23
CA HIS A 105 7.51 8.60 2.66
C HIS A 105 6.56 7.69 3.46
N ASP A 106 5.26 7.77 3.19
CA ASP A 106 4.25 6.93 3.85
C ASP A 106 4.48 5.44 3.58
N ALA A 107 4.82 5.08 2.34
CA ALA A 107 5.10 3.70 1.96
C ALA A 107 6.34 3.13 2.66
N ILE A 108 7.40 3.92 2.77
CA ILE A 108 8.62 3.50 3.48
C ILE A 108 8.36 3.41 4.98
N LEU A 109 7.62 4.35 5.56
CA LEU A 109 7.22 4.30 6.96
C LEU A 109 6.39 3.05 7.26
N GLU A 110 5.37 2.76 6.46
CA GLU A 110 4.54 1.56 6.59
C GLU A 110 5.40 0.29 6.52
N ALA A 111 6.31 0.20 5.54
CA ALA A 111 7.19 -0.95 5.39
C ALA A 111 8.13 -1.14 6.60
N CYS A 112 8.67 -0.06 7.15
CA CYS A 112 9.56 -0.10 8.32
C CYS A 112 8.82 -0.47 9.61
N LEU A 113 7.56 -0.02 9.77
CA LEU A 113 6.76 -0.31 10.97
C LEU A 113 6.16 -1.73 10.93
N CYS A 114 5.66 -2.15 9.78
CA CYS A 114 4.90 -3.40 9.64
C CYS A 114 5.77 -4.59 9.26
N GLY A 115 6.89 -4.40 8.55
CA GLY A 115 7.72 -5.49 8.04
C GLY A 115 7.01 -6.40 7.03
N GLU A 116 7.48 -7.65 6.92
CA GLU A 116 6.83 -8.72 6.16
C GLU A 116 6.13 -9.68 7.12
N THR A 117 4.80 -9.71 7.05
CA THR A 117 3.93 -10.55 7.90
C THR A 117 3.36 -11.77 7.18
N ALA A 118 3.85 -12.05 5.97
CA ALA A 118 3.43 -13.21 5.18
C ALA A 118 4.11 -14.48 5.71
N ILE A 119 3.30 -15.50 6.06
CA ILE A 119 3.80 -16.77 6.60
C ILE A 119 3.53 -17.90 5.60
N PRO A 120 4.55 -18.66 5.17
CA PRO A 120 4.34 -19.88 4.39
C PRO A 120 3.44 -20.87 5.13
N VAL A 121 2.49 -21.50 4.42
CA VAL A 121 1.52 -22.42 5.04
C VAL A 121 2.19 -23.56 5.82
N CYS A 122 3.35 -24.05 5.35
CA CYS A 122 4.12 -25.09 6.04
C CYS A 122 4.70 -24.63 7.39
N GLU A 123 4.86 -23.33 7.60
CA GLU A 123 5.43 -22.72 8.80
C GLU A 123 4.36 -22.16 9.74
N PHE A 124 3.11 -22.01 9.27
CA PHE A 124 2.02 -21.37 10.00
C PHE A 124 1.84 -21.89 11.43
N LYS A 125 1.87 -23.22 11.62
CA LYS A 125 1.70 -23.81 12.96
C LYS A 125 2.78 -23.34 13.92
N ALA A 126 4.05 -23.36 13.50
CA ALA A 126 5.17 -22.95 14.33
C ALA A 126 5.12 -21.44 14.61
N ALA A 127 4.89 -20.64 13.57
CA ALA A 127 4.75 -19.19 13.69
C ALA A 127 3.61 -18.80 14.64
N TYR A 128 2.43 -19.43 14.54
CA TYR A 128 1.29 -19.15 15.42
C TYR A 128 1.60 -19.41 16.90
N PHE A 129 2.27 -20.52 17.23
CA PHE A 129 2.63 -20.83 18.62
C PHE A 129 3.66 -19.84 19.18
N ASP A 130 4.59 -19.37 18.35
CA ASP A 130 5.52 -18.31 18.75
C ASP A 130 4.80 -16.97 18.92
N MET A 131 3.87 -16.64 18.02
CA MET A 131 3.10 -15.38 18.04
C MET A 131 2.25 -15.21 19.31
N ILE A 132 1.67 -16.29 19.83
CA ILE A 132 0.86 -16.25 21.05
C ILE A 132 1.68 -16.41 22.33
N ARG A 133 2.98 -16.70 22.24
CA ARG A 133 3.85 -16.84 23.41
C ARG A 133 3.98 -15.48 24.10
N ILE A 134 3.79 -15.47 25.41
CA ILE A 134 3.95 -14.28 26.23
C ILE A 134 5.43 -14.17 26.62
N ASP A 135 6.05 -13.05 26.28
CA ASP A 135 7.36 -12.68 26.77
C ASP A 135 7.27 -12.28 28.25
N SER A 136 8.13 -12.87 29.08
CA SER A 136 8.08 -12.68 30.54
C SER A 136 8.59 -11.32 31.01
N GLN A 137 9.35 -10.60 30.19
CA GLN A 137 9.86 -9.27 30.49
C GLN A 137 8.85 -8.19 30.11
N THR A 138 8.21 -8.32 28.95
CA THR A 138 7.26 -7.31 28.45
C THR A 138 5.81 -7.59 28.85
N ASN A 139 5.50 -8.83 29.26
CA ASN A 139 4.14 -9.31 29.48
C ASN A 139 3.23 -9.06 28.26
N SER A 140 3.81 -9.18 27.07
CA SER A 140 3.13 -9.06 25.77
C SER A 140 3.45 -10.26 24.90
N SER A 141 2.63 -10.47 23.87
CA SER A 141 2.89 -11.47 22.83
C SER A 141 3.07 -10.75 21.50
N HIS A 142 3.78 -11.37 20.56
CA HIS A 142 3.98 -10.79 19.24
C HIS A 142 2.64 -10.51 18.53
N LEU A 143 1.64 -11.38 18.69
CA LEU A 143 0.30 -11.14 18.14
C LEU A 143 -0.34 -9.85 18.70
N LYS A 144 -0.14 -9.56 19.98
CA LYS A 144 -0.64 -8.33 20.61
C LYS A 144 0.12 -7.11 20.10
N ASP A 145 1.42 -7.22 19.94
CA ASP A 145 2.28 -6.14 19.45
C ASP A 145 1.99 -5.82 17.96
N GLU A 146 1.74 -6.85 17.13
CA GLU A 146 1.26 -6.69 15.75
C GLU A 146 -0.10 -6.01 15.71
N PHE A 147 -1.04 -6.41 16.58
CA PHE A 147 -2.34 -5.74 16.67
C PHE A 147 -2.22 -4.28 17.11
N GLN A 148 -1.28 -3.95 18.00
CA GLN A 148 -1.00 -2.56 18.37
C GLN A 148 -0.40 -1.78 17.20
N THR A 149 0.48 -2.40 16.42
CA THR A 149 1.04 -1.81 15.20
C THR A 149 -0.06 -1.52 14.18
N LEU A 150 -1.00 -2.45 13.97
CA LEU A 150 -2.16 -2.21 13.12
C LEU A 150 -2.93 -0.95 13.55
N ASN A 151 -3.14 -0.77 14.85
CA ASN A 151 -3.83 0.42 15.38
C ASN A 151 -3.02 1.72 15.21
N SER A 152 -1.68 1.66 15.21
CA SER A 152 -0.84 2.84 15.05
C SER A 152 -0.72 3.29 13.60
N VAL A 153 -0.72 2.34 12.65
CA VAL A 153 -0.61 2.63 11.22
C VAL A 153 -1.95 2.85 10.53
N THR A 154 -3.06 2.43 11.14
CA THR A 154 -4.41 2.67 10.58
C THR A 154 -4.76 4.15 10.69
N PRO A 155 -4.98 4.86 9.57
CA PRO A 155 -5.37 6.26 9.61
C PRO A 155 -6.71 6.44 10.32
N ARG A 156 -6.81 7.44 11.20
CA ARG A 156 -8.08 7.81 11.82
C ARG A 156 -8.90 8.63 10.84
N LEU A 157 -10.09 8.12 10.51
CA LEU A 157 -11.06 8.86 9.70
C LEU A 157 -11.48 10.13 10.42
N GLN A 158 -11.43 11.24 9.71
CA GLN A 158 -11.94 12.52 10.16
C GLN A 158 -13.42 12.66 9.78
N ALA A 159 -14.12 13.61 10.39
CA ALA A 159 -15.54 13.85 10.06
C ALA A 159 -15.74 14.23 8.57
N GLU A 160 -14.73 14.87 7.96
CA GLU A 160 -14.67 15.20 6.53
C GLU A 160 -14.56 13.98 5.62
N ASP A 161 -13.94 12.89 6.09
CA ASP A 161 -13.87 11.63 5.34
C ASP A 161 -15.20 10.89 5.32
N CYS A 162 -16.09 11.18 6.27
CA CYS A 162 -17.39 10.53 6.46
C CYS A 162 -18.55 11.53 6.30
N SER A 163 -18.37 12.55 5.44
CA SER A 163 -19.26 13.70 5.36
C SER A 163 -20.70 13.31 4.97
N ILE A 164 -20.86 12.29 4.12
CA ILE A 164 -22.17 11.81 3.67
C ILE A 164 -22.89 11.06 4.81
N ALA A 165 -22.15 10.23 5.55
CA ALA A 165 -22.68 9.51 6.71
C ALA A 165 -23.09 10.45 7.84
N CYS A 166 -22.40 11.60 7.99
CA CYS A 166 -22.66 12.63 8.99
C CYS A 166 -23.84 13.56 8.68
N LEU A 167 -24.49 13.45 7.51
CA LEU A 167 -25.63 14.29 7.16
C LEU A 167 -26.80 14.07 8.12
N PRO A 168 -27.53 15.12 8.56
CA PRO A 168 -28.64 14.98 9.51
C PRO A 168 -29.71 13.95 9.08
N ARG A 169 -29.98 13.85 7.77
CA ARG A 169 -30.93 12.89 7.17
C ARG A 169 -30.47 11.42 7.19
N ASN A 170 -29.24 11.15 7.60
CA ASN A 170 -28.64 9.82 7.64
C ASN A 170 -28.31 9.38 9.08
N HIS A 171 -28.47 10.26 10.08
CA HIS A 171 -28.08 9.99 11.46
C HIS A 171 -28.81 8.78 12.05
N ASP A 172 -30.11 8.66 11.79
CA ASP A 172 -30.98 7.56 12.21
C ASP A 172 -30.70 6.24 11.45
N LYS A 173 -29.94 6.29 10.35
CA LYS A 173 -29.51 5.13 9.56
C LYS A 173 -28.17 4.55 10.03
N ASN A 174 -27.52 5.20 10.99
CA ASN A 174 -26.29 4.73 11.60
C ASN A 174 -26.59 4.14 12.98
N ARG A 175 -26.22 2.88 13.20
CA ARG A 175 -26.33 2.26 14.54
C ARG A 175 -25.39 2.93 15.55
N PHE A 176 -24.20 3.30 15.09
CA PHE A 176 -23.12 3.86 15.88
C PHE A 176 -22.48 5.02 15.10
N MET A 177 -22.38 6.19 15.73
CA MET A 177 -21.82 7.39 15.08
C MET A 177 -20.29 7.45 15.10
N ASP A 178 -19.65 6.55 15.85
CA ASP A 178 -18.21 6.32 15.87
C ASP A 178 -17.78 5.18 14.91
N MET A 179 -18.73 4.54 14.23
CA MET A 179 -18.48 3.54 13.18
C MET A 179 -19.16 3.95 11.87
N LEU A 180 -18.54 4.92 11.20
CA LEU A 180 -19.01 5.44 9.92
C LEU A 180 -18.09 5.02 8.78
N PRO A 181 -18.65 4.65 7.61
CA PRO A 181 -17.86 4.34 6.43
C PRO A 181 -17.29 5.63 5.82
N PRO A 182 -16.05 5.60 5.30
CA PRO A 182 -15.53 6.73 4.56
C PRO A 182 -16.26 6.88 3.23
N ASP A 183 -16.46 8.12 2.79
CA ASP A 183 -17.27 8.48 1.62
C ASP A 183 -16.78 7.78 0.35
N ARG A 184 -15.46 7.59 0.22
CA ARG A 184 -14.82 6.90 -0.93
C ARG A 184 -15.18 5.42 -1.05
N CYS A 185 -15.62 4.78 0.02
CA CYS A 185 -15.99 3.37 0.07
C CYS A 185 -17.51 3.17 0.11
N LEU A 186 -18.31 4.24 0.10
CA LEU A 186 -19.75 4.13 0.25
C LEU A 186 -20.40 3.46 -0.97
N PRO A 187 -21.21 2.40 -0.77
CA PRO A 187 -22.11 1.92 -1.80
C PRO A 187 -23.34 2.83 -1.87
N PHE A 188 -23.67 3.29 -3.07
CA PHE A 188 -24.90 4.07 -3.32
C PHE A 188 -26.03 3.14 -3.79
N LEU A 189 -27.16 3.19 -3.08
CA LEU A 189 -28.35 2.42 -3.44
C LEU A 189 -29.11 3.08 -4.59
N ILE A 190 -29.71 2.27 -5.46
CA ILE A 190 -30.64 2.73 -6.49
C ILE A 190 -32.05 2.76 -5.87
N THR A 191 -32.68 3.94 -5.82
CA THR A 191 -34.05 4.08 -5.33
C THR A 191 -35.04 3.99 -6.49
N ILE A 192 -36.08 3.16 -6.34
CA ILE A 192 -37.08 2.89 -7.40
C ILE A 192 -38.31 3.80 -7.24
N ASP A 193 -38.61 4.24 -6.02
CA ASP A 193 -39.88 4.88 -5.67
C ASP A 193 -39.76 6.36 -5.25
N GLY A 194 -38.69 7.04 -5.65
CA GLY A 194 -38.50 8.47 -5.35
C GLY A 194 -38.13 8.77 -3.89
N GLU A 195 -37.82 7.75 -3.08
CA GLU A 195 -37.13 7.99 -1.80
C GLU A 195 -35.81 8.72 -2.05
N SER A 196 -35.59 9.78 -1.26
CA SER A 196 -34.47 10.71 -1.44
C SER A 196 -33.13 10.18 -0.91
N SER A 197 -33.11 9.02 -0.25
CA SER A 197 -31.93 8.48 0.40
C SER A 197 -31.36 7.28 -0.34
N ASN A 198 -30.22 7.48 -0.99
CA ASN A 198 -29.38 6.42 -1.55
C ASN A 198 -28.30 5.91 -0.57
N TYR A 199 -28.35 6.36 0.70
CA TYR A 199 -27.35 6.05 1.72
C TYR A 199 -27.67 4.77 2.49
N ILE A 200 -26.63 3.96 2.72
CA ILE A 200 -26.58 2.87 3.69
C ILE A 200 -25.22 2.89 4.39
N ASN A 201 -25.18 2.62 5.69
CA ASN A 201 -23.93 2.44 6.42
C ASN A 201 -23.31 1.08 6.05
N ALA A 202 -22.49 1.09 5.01
CA ALA A 202 -21.73 -0.05 4.51
C ALA A 202 -20.48 0.48 3.79
N ALA A 203 -19.48 -0.38 3.61
CA ALA A 203 -18.26 -0.05 2.87
C ALA A 203 -17.96 -1.13 1.83
N LEU A 204 -17.65 -0.71 0.61
CA LEU A 204 -17.03 -1.55 -0.41
C LEU A 204 -15.60 -1.86 0.03
N MET A 205 -15.26 -3.15 0.01
CA MET A 205 -13.94 -3.68 0.34
C MET A 205 -13.50 -4.59 -0.82
N ASP A 206 -12.20 -4.55 -1.14
CA ASP A 206 -11.57 -5.40 -2.15
C ASP A 206 -11.40 -6.86 -1.68
#